data_AF-A0A7K4CC10-F1
#
_entry.id   AF-A0A7K4CC10-F1
#
_cell.length_a   1.000
_cell.length_b   1.000
_cell.length_c   1.000
_cell.angle_alpha   90.00
_cell.angle_beta   90.00
_cell.angle_gamma   90.00
#
_symmetry.space_group_name_H-M   'P 1'
#
loop_
_entity.id
_entity.type
_entity.pdbx_description
1 polymer ?
#
loop_
_entity_poly.entity_id
_entity_poly.type
_entity_poly.pdbx_seq_one_letter_code
_entity_poly.pdbx_strand_id
1 'polypeptide(L)' 'KEVLDRVIRGLARNEEWVGHRYCPCRLRSRDEEKDKEIICQCIYHKDEIAKDGHCHCMLYFRKETAQSIMEGKE' A
#
# COMPACT_ATOMS: atom_id res chain seq x y z
N LYS A 1 -13.29 -0.62 7.40
CA LYS A 1 -13.25 0.52 6.45
C LYS A 1 -12.23 1.59 6.85
N GLU A 2 -12.02 1.87 8.14
CA GLU A 2 -11.08 2.91 8.58
C GLU A 2 -9.65 2.80 8.01
N VAL A 3 -9.10 1.59 7.90
CA VAL A 3 -7.74 1.38 7.37
C VAL A 3 -7.62 1.87 5.93
N LEU A 4 -8.60 1.52 5.09
CA LEU A 4 -8.65 1.94 3.69
C LEU A 4 -8.67 3.46 3.57
N ASP A 5 -9.53 4.13 4.34
CA ASP A 5 -9.64 5.59 4.30
C ASP A 5 -8.34 6.28 4.72
N ARG A 6 -7.65 5.75 5.74
CA ARG A 6 -6.35 6.27 6.17
C ARG A 6 -5.29 6.14 5.07
N VAL A 7 -5.25 4.99 4.37
CA VAL A 7 -4.30 4.75 3.28
C VAL A 7 -4.59 5.66 2.09
N ILE A 8 -5.85 5.75 1.65
CA ILE A 8 -6.23 6.59 0.51
C ILE A 8 -5.92 8.07 0.80
N ARG A 9 -6.31 8.57 1.98
CA ARG A 9 -6.02 9.96 2.37
C ARG A 9 -4.52 10.23 2.47
N GLY A 10 -3.74 9.27 2.98
CA GLY A 10 -2.29 9.39 3.05
C GLY A 10 -1.63 9.47 1.68
N LEU A 11 -2.06 8.64 0.73
CA LEU A 11 -1.59 8.67 -0.65
C LEU A 11 -1.91 10.00 -1.34
N ALA A 12 -3.17 10.47 -1.22
CA ALA A 12 -3.62 11.73 -1.80
C ALA A 12 -2.82 12.93 -1.24
N ARG A 13 -2.65 13.00 0.08
CA ARG A 13 -1.86 14.06 0.73
C ARG A 13 -0.41 14.08 0.25
N ASN A 14 0.22 12.92 0.09
CA ASN A 14 1.60 12.84 -0.36
C ASN A 14 1.75 13.30 -1.82
N GLU A 15 0.76 13.00 -2.68
CA GLU A 15 0.71 13.53 -4.04
C GLU A 15 0.55 15.05 -4.06
N GLU A 16 -0.39 15.59 -3.27
CA GLU A 16 -0.64 17.03 -3.20
C GLU A 16 0.57 17.84 -2.67
N TRP A 17 1.25 17.34 -1.64
CA TRP A 17 2.28 18.12 -0.94
C TRP A 17 3.70 17.84 -1.41
N VAL A 18 3.97 16.63 -1.89
CA VAL A 18 5.33 16.16 -2.22
C VAL A 18 5.43 15.74 -3.70
N GLY A 19 4.32 15.72 -4.43
CA GLY A 19 4.29 15.39 -5.87
C GLY A 19 4.29 13.90 -6.19
N HIS A 20 4.34 13.02 -5.18
CA HIS A 20 4.35 11.57 -5.37
C HIS A 20 3.52 10.86 -4.31
N ARG A 21 2.84 9.78 -4.71
CA ARG A 21 2.04 8.91 -3.82
C ARG A 21 2.92 7.97 -3.00
N TYR A 22 3.83 8.50 -2.19
CA TYR A 22 4.61 7.69 -1.26
C TYR A 22 3.69 6.87 -0.33
N CYS A 23 4.01 5.60 -0.08
CA CYS A 23 3.18 4.75 0.77
C CYS A 23 3.09 5.37 2.17
N PRO A 24 1.88 5.65 2.69
CA PRO A 24 1.73 6.16 4.06
C PRO A 24 2.14 5.13 5.13
N CYS A 25 2.36 3.88 4.71
CA CYS A 25 2.78 2.77 5.54
C CYS A 25 4.30 2.63 5.73
N ARG A 26 5.10 3.39 4.98
CA ARG A 26 6.57 3.31 5.00
C ARG A 26 7.16 4.66 5.34
N LEU A 27 8.21 4.64 6.17
CA LEU A 27 8.91 5.86 6.56
C LEU A 27 9.78 6.35 5.40
N ARG A 28 9.63 7.63 5.06
CA ARG A 28 10.54 8.31 4.14
C ARG A 28 11.91 8.51 4.79
N SER A 29 12.94 8.09 4.08
CA SER A 29 14.34 8.18 4.48
C SER A 29 14.95 9.57 4.21
N ARG A 30 14.28 10.41 3.40
CA ARG A 30 14.79 11.69 2.86
C ARG A 30 15.93 11.53 1.85
N ASP A 31 16.23 10.29 1.46
CA ASP A 31 17.06 9.96 0.31
C ASP A 31 16.11 9.73 -0.86
N GLU A 32 16.15 10.62 -1.87
CA GLU A 32 15.20 10.58 -2.98
C GLU A 32 15.27 9.26 -3.76
N GLU A 33 16.46 8.68 -3.94
CA GLU A 33 16.61 7.43 -4.68
C GLU A 33 15.98 6.26 -3.91
N LYS A 34 16.17 6.21 -2.58
CA LYS A 34 15.53 5.19 -1.74
C LYS A 34 14.03 5.41 -1.61
N ASP A 35 13.59 6.66 -1.49
CA ASP A 35 12.19 7.00 -1.33
C ASP A 35 11.36 6.62 -2.59
N LYS A 36 11.98 6.55 -3.79
CA LYS A 36 11.31 6.05 -5.00
C LYS A 36 10.78 4.62 -4.84
N GLU A 37 11.46 3.78 -4.06
CA GLU A 37 11.03 2.39 -3.82
C GLU A 37 9.66 2.31 -3.13
N ILE A 38 9.30 3.34 -2.36
CA ILE A 38 8.07 3.39 -1.59
C ILE A 38 6.96 4.20 -2.27
N ILE A 39 7.14 4.69 -3.51
CA ILE A 39 6.06 5.31 -4.30
C ILE A 39 5.03 4.25 -4.68
N CYS A 40 3.75 4.47 -4.40
CA CYS A 40 2.67 3.54 -4.75
C CYS A 40 2.51 3.47 -6.29
N GLN A 41 2.57 2.30 -6.93
CA GLN A 41 2.69 0.94 -6.40
C GLN A 41 4.16 0.60 -6.03
N CYS A 42 4.46 0.50 -4.72
CA CYS A 42 5.84 0.37 -4.23
C CYS A 42 6.44 -0.96 -4.64
N ILE A 43 7.77 -1.05 -4.80
CA ILE A 43 8.43 -2.24 -5.34
C ILE A 43 8.10 -3.54 -4.58
N TYR A 44 7.83 -3.43 -3.28
CA TYR A 44 7.52 -4.55 -2.39
C TYR A 44 6.12 -5.15 -2.61
N HIS A 45 5.21 -4.42 -3.26
CA HIS A 45 3.79 -4.77 -3.24
C HIS A 45 3.49 -6.13 -3.88
N LYS A 46 4.24 -6.50 -4.94
CA LYS A 46 4.04 -7.77 -5.64
C LYS A 46 4.47 -8.95 -4.77
N ASP A 47 5.64 -8.83 -4.12
CA ASP A 47 6.18 -9.88 -3.28
C ASP A 47 5.31 -10.10 -2.04
N GLU A 48 4.81 -9.01 -1.44
CA GLU A 48 3.86 -9.07 -0.33
C GLU A 48 2.54 -9.74 -0.75
N ILE A 49 1.97 -9.37 -1.90
CA ILE A 49 0.77 -10.05 -2.43
C ILE A 49 1.05 -11.53 -2.74
N ALA A 50 2.24 -11.85 -3.24
CA ALA A 50 2.67 -13.21 -3.56
C ALA A 50 2.89 -14.07 -2.30
N LYS A 51 3.30 -13.46 -1.19
CA LYS A 51 3.59 -14.15 0.07
C LYS A 51 2.39 -14.19 1.01
N ASP A 52 1.81 -13.03 1.27
CA ASP A 52 0.83 -12.79 2.33
C ASP A 52 -0.60 -12.61 1.77
N GLY A 53 -0.76 -12.57 0.45
CA GLY A 53 -2.06 -12.41 -0.20
C GLY A 53 -2.54 -10.96 -0.27
N HIS A 54 -1.81 -10.01 0.31
CA HIS A 54 -2.09 -8.58 0.22
C HIS A 54 -0.80 -7.77 0.34
N CYS A 55 -0.81 -6.51 -0.12
CA CYS A 55 0.31 -5.60 0.17
C CYS A 55 0.28 -5.16 1.64
N HIS A 56 1.39 -4.68 2.17
CA HIS A 56 1.53 -4.33 3.60
C HIS A 56 0.44 -3.37 4.11
N CYS A 57 0.02 -2.40 3.30
CA CYS A 57 -1.04 -1.43 3.65
C CYS A 57 -2.46 -1.92 3.34
N MET A 58 -2.64 -3.18 2.95
CA MET A 58 -3.95 -3.80 2.68
C MET A 58 -4.78 -3.02 1.65
N LEU A 59 -4.13 -2.42 0.66
CA LEU A 59 -4.78 -1.71 -0.45
C LEU A 59 -5.02 -2.64 -1.65
N TYR A 60 -4.06 -3.53 -1.89
CA TYR A 60 -4.11 -4.51 -2.96
C TYR A 60 -4.12 -5.91 -2.35
N PHE A 61 -4.96 -6.77 -2.92
CA PHE A 61 -5.12 -8.15 -2.50
C PHE A 61 -4.98 -9.07 -3.71
N ARG A 62 -4.49 -10.27 -3.47
CA ARG A 62 -4.66 -11.37 -4.40
C ARG A 62 -6.16 -11.70 -4.48
N LYS A 63 -6.61 -12.09 -5.66
CA LYS A 63 -8.01 -12.38 -5.93
C LYS A 63 -8.59 -13.40 -4.96
N GLU A 64 -7.88 -14.50 -4.71
CA GLU A 64 -8.36 -15.58 -3.84
C GLU A 64 -8.46 -15.10 -2.38
N THR A 65 -7.48 -14.30 -1.92
CA THR A 65 -7.49 -13.69 -0.59
C THR A 65 -8.68 -12.74 -0.43
N ALA A 66 -8.93 -11.86 -1.41
CA ALA A 66 -10.07 -10.95 -1.39
C ALA A 66 -11.41 -11.71 -1.35
N GLN A 67 -11.53 -12.80 -2.11
CA GLN A 67 -12.72 -13.65 -2.10
C GLN A 67 -12.95 -14.30 -0.72
N SER A 68 -11.90 -14.87 -0.10
CA SER A 68 -12.00 -15.47 1.23
C SER A 68 -12.48 -14.48 2.30
N ILE A 69 -11.97 -13.25 2.28
CA ILE A 69 -12.38 -12.17 3.19
C ILE A 69 -13.86 -11.82 2.98
N MET A 70 -14.30 -11.68 1.73
CA MET A 70 -15.69 -11.34 1.41
C MET A 70 -16.68 -12.45 1.78
N GLU A 71 -16.24 -13.71 1.74
CA GLU A 71 -17.02 -14.88 2.15
C GLU A 71 -17.02 -15.12 3.67
N GLY A 72 -16.25 -14.34 4.44
CA GLY A 72 -16.18 -14.44 5.91
C GLY A 72 -15.46 -15.69 6.41
N LYS A 73 -14.49 -16.20 5.65
CA LYS A 73 -13.76 -17.45 5.95
C LYS A 73 -12.43 -17.22 6.68
N GLU A 74 -12.33 -16.17 7.50
CA GLU A 74 -11.08 -15.78 8.17
C GLU A 74 -11.18 -15.86 9.70
#